data_AF-A0A351SRW9-F1
#
_entry.id   AF-A0A351SRW9-F1
#
_cell.length_a   1.000
_cell.length_b   1.000
_cell.length_c   1.000
_cell.angle_alpha   90.00
_cell.angle_beta   90.00
_cell.angle_gamma   90.00
#
_symmetry.space_group_name_H-M   'P 1'
#
loop_
_entity.id
_entity.type
_entity.pdbx_description
1 polymer ?
#
loop_
_entity_poly.entity_id
_entity_poly.type
_entity_poly.pdbx_seq_one_letter_code
_entity_poly.pdbx_strand_id
1 'polypeptide(L)'
;MDTPLMRRFVLLAEKFRVPLLLHAEGEPEVVNGMKSLLEYKPEAKVIWAHNCRRSSAEIIRQILIRYSNLFCDLGGMLNASFAGYGRYWPIRTPWMHLIEDGSGQLYSDMKALYEGFPDRFLIGTDAAHTPALADYERRIHRFRQLLSNLQPETAQRLAFKNAEGLFRR
;
A
#
# COMPACT_ATOMS: atom_id res chain seq x y z
N MET A 1 1.66 -15.17 -9.73
CA MET A 1 1.22 -13.77 -9.93
C MET A 1 1.16 -13.41 -11.41
N ASP A 2 2.25 -13.45 -12.18
CA ASP A 2 2.16 -13.22 -13.64
C ASP A 2 1.56 -14.45 -14.34
N THR A 3 0.33 -14.33 -14.84
CA THR A 3 -0.39 -15.38 -15.56
C THR A 3 -1.17 -14.77 -16.73
N PRO A 4 -1.60 -15.56 -17.74
CA PRO A 4 -2.42 -15.03 -18.83
C PRO A 4 -3.69 -14.30 -18.36
N LEU A 5 -4.29 -14.75 -17.24
CA LEU A 5 -5.45 -14.09 -16.65
C LEU A 5 -5.08 -12.71 -16.07
N MET A 6 -4.01 -12.63 -15.27
CA MET A 6 -3.58 -11.37 -14.67
C MET A 6 -3.17 -10.34 -15.72
N ARG A 7 -2.51 -10.77 -16.80
CA ARG A 7 -2.21 -9.90 -17.95
C ARG A 7 -3.48 -9.34 -18.60
N ARG A 8 -4.55 -10.13 -18.71
CA ARG A 8 -5.85 -9.63 -19.22
C ARG A 8 -6.45 -8.56 -18.30
N PHE A 9 -6.37 -8.72 -16.97
CA PHE A 9 -6.83 -7.67 -16.05
C PHE A 9 -6.03 -6.37 -16.19
N VAL A 10 -4.71 -6.46 -16.34
CA VAL A 10 -3.85 -5.29 -16.58
C VAL A 10 -4.23 -4.59 -17.89
N LEU A 11 -4.47 -5.34 -18.98
CA LEU A 11 -4.92 -4.77 -20.25
C LEU A 11 -6.30 -4.11 -20.15
N LEU A 12 -7.23 -4.67 -19.36
CA LEU A 12 -8.54 -4.05 -19.12
C LEU A 12 -8.40 -2.75 -18.32
N ALA A 13 -7.57 -2.76 -17.27
CA ALA A 13 -7.31 -1.58 -16.45
C ALA A 13 -6.74 -0.43 -17.28
N GLU A 14 -5.78 -0.73 -18.17
CA GLU A 14 -5.25 0.25 -19.11
C GLU A 14 -6.29 0.75 -20.11
N LYS A 15 -7.01 -0.17 -20.77
CA LYS A 15 -8.05 0.17 -21.76
C LYS A 15 -9.12 1.10 -21.18
N PHE A 16 -9.56 0.84 -19.95
CA PHE A 16 -10.59 1.64 -19.28
C PHE A 16 -10.02 2.78 -18.43
N ARG A 17 -8.69 2.96 -18.43
CA ARG A 17 -7.97 3.98 -17.66
C ARG A 17 -8.39 4.01 -16.20
N VAL A 18 -8.44 2.83 -15.57
CA VAL A 18 -8.73 2.67 -14.14
C VAL A 18 -7.53 2.04 -13.46
N PRO A 19 -7.21 2.42 -12.21
CA PRO A 19 -6.18 1.74 -11.45
C PRO A 19 -6.61 0.30 -11.12
N LEU A 20 -5.68 -0.65 -11.21
CA LEU A 20 -5.86 -2.03 -10.80
C LEU A 20 -5.28 -2.24 -9.39
N LEU A 21 -6.14 -2.54 -8.41
CA LEU A 21 -5.69 -2.90 -7.06
C LEU A 21 -5.41 -4.40 -6.99
N LEU A 22 -4.21 -4.77 -6.54
CA LEU A 22 -3.77 -6.16 -6.40
C LEU A 22 -3.31 -6.46 -4.97
N HIS A 23 -3.81 -7.56 -4.43
CA HIS A 23 -3.31 -8.17 -3.21
C HIS A 23 -2.25 -9.21 -3.55
N ALA A 24 -1.05 -9.06 -2.99
CA ALA A 24 0.02 -10.04 -3.11
C ALA A 24 0.96 -9.94 -1.91
N GLU A 25 1.32 -11.08 -1.34
CA GLU A 25 2.20 -11.17 -0.17
C GLU A 25 3.69 -11.26 -0.55
N GLY A 26 4.51 -11.36 0.49
CA GLY A 26 5.93 -11.06 0.56
C GLY A 26 6.90 -11.89 -0.24
N GLU A 27 6.43 -13.02 -0.74
CA GLU A 27 7.27 -14.12 -1.16
C GLU A 27 8.01 -13.80 -2.47
N PRO A 28 9.29 -14.18 -2.60
CA PRO A 28 10.10 -13.82 -3.76
C PRO A 28 9.47 -14.14 -5.12
N GLU A 29 8.83 -15.31 -5.28
CA GLU A 29 8.17 -15.66 -6.55
C GLU A 29 6.97 -14.74 -6.85
N VAL A 30 6.22 -14.35 -5.82
CA VAL A 30 5.10 -13.42 -5.94
C VAL A 30 5.59 -12.04 -6.34
N VAL A 31 6.68 -11.56 -5.72
CA VAL A 31 7.33 -10.29 -6.07
C VAL A 31 7.77 -10.26 -7.52
N ASN A 32 8.42 -11.33 -7.98
CA ASN A 32 8.91 -11.41 -9.35
C ASN A 32 7.75 -11.35 -10.34
N GLY A 33 6.64 -12.05 -10.07
CA GLY A 33 5.46 -11.94 -10.91
C GLY A 33 4.81 -10.54 -10.88
N MET A 34 4.80 -9.85 -9.74
CA MET A 34 4.33 -8.45 -9.68
C MET A 34 5.21 -7.52 -10.51
N LYS A 35 6.55 -7.67 -10.43
CA LYS A 35 7.49 -6.90 -11.27
C LYS A 35 7.23 -7.15 -12.76
N SER A 36 7.06 -8.41 -13.18
CA SER A 36 6.73 -8.74 -14.57
C SER A 36 5.43 -8.10 -15.04
N LEU A 37 4.38 -8.03 -14.19
CA LEU A 37 3.12 -7.37 -14.54
C LEU A 37 3.28 -5.84 -14.68
N LEU A 38 4.07 -5.21 -13.81
CA LEU A 38 4.36 -3.77 -13.90
C LEU A 38 5.13 -3.42 -15.19
N GLU A 39 6.06 -4.29 -15.60
CA GLU A 39 6.85 -4.15 -16.83
C GLU A 39 6.03 -4.47 -18.09
N TYR A 40 5.07 -5.39 -17.99
CA TYR A 40 4.27 -5.83 -19.13
C TYR A 40 3.41 -4.70 -19.74
N LYS A 41 2.90 -3.79 -18.91
CA LYS A 41 2.10 -2.64 -19.38
C LYS A 41 2.33 -1.41 -18.49
N PRO A 42 3.39 -0.62 -18.75
CA PRO A 42 3.73 0.55 -17.93
C PRO A 42 2.67 1.66 -17.94
N GLU A 43 1.75 1.68 -18.90
CA GLU A 43 0.65 2.64 -18.94
C GLU A 43 -0.50 2.28 -17.97
N ALA A 44 -0.57 1.02 -17.52
CA ALA A 44 -1.54 0.57 -16.54
C ALA A 44 -1.10 0.99 -15.13
N LYS A 45 -1.93 1.77 -14.43
CA LYS A 45 -1.68 2.11 -13.02
C LYS A 45 -2.05 0.93 -12.13
N VAL A 46 -1.16 0.54 -11.23
CA VAL A 46 -1.36 -0.58 -10.30
C VAL A 46 -1.22 -0.09 -8.87
N ILE A 47 -2.19 -0.43 -8.01
CA ILE A 47 -2.10 -0.22 -6.56
C ILE A 47 -1.77 -1.58 -5.94
N TRP A 48 -0.60 -1.71 -5.34
CA TRP A 48 -0.22 -2.92 -4.61
C TRP A 48 -0.56 -2.75 -3.13
N ALA A 49 -1.47 -3.61 -2.68
CA ALA A 49 -1.99 -3.60 -1.33
C ALA A 49 -0.92 -3.63 -0.24
N HIS A 50 -1.28 -3.00 0.88
CA HIS A 50 -0.60 -3.14 2.17
C HIS A 50 0.86 -2.68 2.13
N ASN A 51 1.10 -1.40 1.86
CA ASN A 51 2.44 -0.80 1.76
C ASN A 51 3.34 -1.54 0.77
N CYS A 52 2.80 -1.84 -0.43
CA CYS A 52 3.48 -2.59 -1.46
C CYS A 52 4.11 -3.87 -0.88
N ARG A 53 3.23 -4.81 -0.48
CA ARG A 53 3.61 -6.15 0.02
C ARG A 53 4.18 -6.17 1.44
N ARG A 54 3.87 -5.14 2.23
CA ARG A 54 4.43 -4.90 3.56
C ARG A 54 5.96 -4.94 3.60
N SER A 55 6.60 -4.48 2.54
CA SER A 55 8.05 -4.52 2.38
C SER A 55 8.75 -3.49 3.27
N SER A 56 10.08 -3.56 3.38
CA SER A 56 10.88 -2.54 4.06
C SER A 56 10.89 -1.23 3.30
N ALA A 57 11.20 -0.12 3.98
CA ALA A 57 11.26 1.19 3.35
C ALA A 57 12.26 1.24 2.18
N GLU A 58 13.39 0.54 2.33
CA GLU A 58 14.43 0.43 1.32
C GLU A 58 13.94 -0.27 0.04
N ILE A 59 13.31 -1.43 0.19
CA ILE A 59 12.82 -2.20 -0.97
C ILE A 59 11.72 -1.43 -1.70
N ILE A 60 10.80 -0.79 -0.96
CA ILE A 60 9.73 0.02 -1.57
C ILE A 60 10.32 1.19 -2.35
N ARG A 61 11.31 1.90 -1.80
CA ARG A 61 12.01 2.97 -2.50
C ARG A 61 12.61 2.48 -3.82
N GLN A 62 13.31 1.34 -3.81
CA GLN A 62 13.93 0.78 -5.02
C GLN A 62 12.88 0.46 -6.10
N ILE A 63 11.74 -0.14 -5.75
CA ILE A 63 10.71 -0.47 -6.73
C ILE A 63 9.93 0.76 -7.22
N LEU A 64 9.68 1.76 -6.37
CA LEU A 64 8.98 2.99 -6.76
C LEU A 64 9.80 3.87 -7.72
N ILE A 65 11.14 3.85 -7.56
CA ILE A 65 12.07 4.49 -8.51
C ILE A 65 11.98 3.82 -9.88
N ARG A 66 11.90 2.48 -9.91
CA ARG A 66 11.93 1.70 -11.16
C ARG A 66 10.59 1.73 -11.91
N TYR A 67 9.46 1.68 -11.20
CA TYR A 67 8.14 1.53 -11.79
C TYR A 67 7.28 2.75 -11.49
N SER A 68 7.17 3.70 -12.41
CA SER A 68 6.38 4.93 -12.22
C SER A 68 4.86 4.70 -12.13
N ASN A 69 4.39 3.54 -12.59
CA ASN A 69 2.98 3.16 -12.60
C ASN A 69 2.50 2.44 -11.32
N LEU A 70 3.41 2.20 -10.37
CA LEU A 70 3.10 1.55 -9.10
C LEU A 70 2.59 2.55 -8.04
N PHE A 71 1.59 2.17 -7.28
CA PHE A 71 1.12 2.89 -6.09
C PHE A 71 0.98 1.88 -4.96
N CYS A 72 0.96 2.34 -3.72
CA CYS A 72 0.77 1.48 -2.55
C CYS A 72 -0.37 2.04 -1.69
N ASP A 73 -1.31 1.22 -1.23
CA ASP A 73 -2.23 1.63 -0.16
C ASP A 73 -1.73 1.16 1.20
N LEU A 74 -2.11 1.84 2.27
CA LEU A 74 -1.77 1.50 3.65
C LEU A 74 -2.86 0.66 4.35
N GLY A 75 -3.77 0.05 3.58
CA GLY A 75 -4.76 -0.90 4.06
C GLY A 75 -4.13 -1.95 4.96
N GLY A 76 -4.72 -2.19 6.13
CA GLY A 76 -4.25 -3.26 7.02
C GLY A 76 -2.83 -3.10 7.57
N MET A 77 -2.21 -1.91 7.44
CA MET A 77 -0.84 -1.66 7.92
C MET A 77 -0.79 -1.12 9.36
N LEU A 78 -1.93 -0.74 9.91
CA LEU A 78 -2.01 -0.20 11.26
C LEU A 78 -1.84 -1.29 12.31
N ASN A 79 -1.03 -0.99 13.32
CA ASN A 79 -0.82 -1.81 14.49
C ASN A 79 -1.72 -1.31 15.64
N ALA A 80 -3.03 -1.24 15.39
CA ALA A 80 -4.02 -0.62 16.27
C ALA A 80 -4.92 -1.60 17.05
N SER A 81 -4.78 -2.91 16.80
CA SER A 81 -5.64 -3.95 17.38
C SER A 81 -4.82 -5.15 17.82
N PHE A 82 -5.40 -6.02 18.65
CA PHE A 82 -4.81 -7.30 19.04
C PHE A 82 -4.50 -8.18 17.82
N ALA A 83 -5.28 -8.01 16.74
CA ALA A 83 -5.07 -8.64 15.45
C ALA A 83 -4.24 -7.79 14.45
N GLY A 84 -3.44 -6.85 14.94
CA GLY A 84 -2.60 -6.01 14.08
C GLY A 84 -1.68 -6.82 13.18
N TYR A 85 -1.41 -6.30 11.98
CA TYR A 85 -0.51 -6.93 11.01
C TYR A 85 0.85 -7.22 11.66
N GLY A 86 1.33 -8.47 11.51
CA GLY A 86 2.59 -8.94 12.11
C GLY A 86 2.49 -9.36 13.59
N ARG A 87 1.32 -9.23 14.24
CA ARG A 87 1.06 -9.73 15.62
C ARG A 87 0.15 -10.95 15.68
N TYR A 88 -0.84 -11.04 14.79
CA TYR A 88 -1.75 -12.19 14.70
C TYR A 88 -1.83 -12.75 13.29
N TRP A 89 -2.44 -11.99 12.38
CA TRP A 89 -2.57 -12.38 10.98
C TRP A 89 -2.45 -11.17 10.04
N PRO A 90 -1.70 -11.26 8.92
CA PRO A 90 -0.84 -12.38 8.55
C PRO A 90 0.30 -12.60 9.55
N ILE A 91 0.71 -13.87 9.66
CA ILE A 91 1.84 -14.31 10.48
C ILE A 91 3.09 -13.61 9.96
N ARG A 92 3.90 -13.08 10.87
CA ARG A 92 5.13 -12.37 10.51
C ARG A 92 6.08 -13.29 9.74
N THR A 93 6.42 -12.89 8.52
CA THR A 93 7.46 -13.53 7.70
C THR A 93 8.74 -12.66 7.68
N PRO A 94 9.88 -13.17 7.17
CA PRO A 94 11.09 -12.37 7.00
C PRO A 94 10.95 -11.19 6.03
N TRP A 95 9.93 -11.21 5.17
CA TRP A 95 9.72 -10.22 4.09
C TRP A 95 8.75 -9.09 4.49
N MET A 96 8.33 -9.12 5.75
CA MET A 96 7.21 -8.37 6.31
C MET A 96 7.72 -7.38 7.36
N HIS A 97 7.45 -6.09 7.13
CA HIS A 97 7.91 -4.99 7.97
C HIS A 97 6.75 -4.12 8.46
N LEU A 98 6.80 -3.76 9.73
CA LEU A 98 5.88 -2.82 10.35
C LEU A 98 6.20 -1.39 9.90
N ILE A 99 5.20 -0.51 9.92
CA ILE A 99 5.37 0.91 9.56
C ILE A 99 5.35 1.86 10.76
N GLU A 100 4.80 1.40 11.88
CA GLU A 100 4.70 2.15 13.13
C GLU A 100 5.05 1.26 14.34
N ASP A 101 5.38 1.90 15.46
CA ASP A 101 5.76 1.22 16.72
C ASP A 101 4.56 0.69 17.53
N GLY A 102 3.33 0.97 17.10
CA GLY A 102 2.09 0.61 17.81
C GLY A 102 1.52 1.75 18.67
N SER A 103 2.16 2.91 18.73
CA SER A 103 1.65 4.13 19.38
C SER A 103 1.06 5.17 18.40
N GLY A 104 1.21 4.95 17.09
CA GLY A 104 0.91 5.93 16.04
C GLY A 104 2.14 6.65 15.52
N GLN A 105 3.32 6.32 16.05
CA GLN A 105 4.59 6.88 15.63
C GLN A 105 5.19 6.03 14.48
N LEU A 106 5.41 6.68 13.34
CA LEU A 106 6.09 6.06 12.20
C LEU A 106 7.56 5.79 12.53
N TYR A 107 8.07 4.67 12.03
CA TYR A 107 9.52 4.47 11.98
C TYR A 107 10.17 5.49 11.04
N SER A 108 11.40 5.91 11.37
CA SER A 108 12.07 7.03 10.69
C SER A 108 12.33 6.77 9.21
N ASP A 109 12.66 5.55 8.84
CA ASP A 109 12.88 5.11 7.46
C ASP A 109 11.59 5.10 6.64
N MET A 110 10.48 4.65 7.23
CA MET A 110 9.14 4.66 6.63
C MET A 110 8.61 6.09 6.47
N LYS A 111 8.81 6.94 7.48
CA LYS A 111 8.53 8.38 7.34
C LYS A 111 9.31 8.98 6.17
N ALA A 112 10.63 8.74 6.10
CA ALA A 112 11.46 9.24 5.01
C ALA A 112 11.05 8.68 3.63
N LEU A 113 10.54 7.45 3.56
CA LEU A 113 9.95 6.89 2.35
C LEU A 113 8.71 7.67 1.90
N TYR A 114 7.74 7.86 2.80
CA TYR A 114 6.49 8.54 2.45
C TYR A 114 6.73 10.00 2.05
N GLU A 115 7.63 10.71 2.73
CA GLU A 115 8.03 12.07 2.36
C GLU A 115 8.77 12.13 1.01
N GLY A 116 9.54 11.09 0.69
CA GLY A 116 10.29 11.02 -0.57
C GLY A 116 9.44 10.65 -1.79
N PHE A 117 8.25 10.06 -1.57
CA PHE A 117 7.33 9.63 -2.63
C PHE A 117 5.88 10.00 -2.27
N PRO A 118 5.60 11.29 -2.01
CA PRO A 118 4.35 11.72 -1.38
C PRO A 118 3.13 11.52 -2.29
N ASP A 119 3.32 11.30 -3.58
CA ASP A 119 2.30 11.05 -4.61
C ASP A 119 2.04 9.55 -4.89
N ARG A 120 2.74 8.64 -4.21
CA ARG A 120 2.70 7.20 -4.51
C ARG A 120 1.95 6.34 -3.48
N PHE A 121 1.47 6.94 -2.40
CA PHE A 121 0.79 6.24 -1.31
C PHE A 121 -0.66 6.71 -1.10
N LEU A 122 -1.53 5.79 -0.68
CA LEU A 122 -2.92 6.06 -0.32
C LEU A 122 -3.25 5.45 1.05
N ILE A 123 -4.27 5.98 1.72
CA ILE A 123 -4.86 5.32 2.88
C ILE A 123 -6.02 4.42 2.46
N GLY A 124 -6.05 3.22 3.03
CA GLY A 124 -7.20 2.31 3.03
C GLY A 124 -7.35 1.71 4.42
N THR A 125 -8.56 1.29 4.80
CA THR A 125 -8.78 0.70 6.14
C THR A 125 -8.63 -0.81 6.15
N ASP A 126 -8.77 -1.47 5.00
CA ASP A 126 -8.88 -2.92 4.88
C ASP A 126 -9.96 -3.49 5.82
N ALA A 127 -11.12 -2.83 5.86
CA ALA A 127 -12.31 -3.28 6.57
C ALA A 127 -13.17 -4.15 5.65
N ALA A 128 -12.65 -5.32 5.27
CA ALA A 128 -13.21 -6.17 4.21
C ALA A 128 -14.45 -7.01 4.61
N HIS A 129 -14.80 -7.06 5.89
CA HIS A 129 -15.90 -7.88 6.41
C HIS A 129 -16.54 -7.21 7.64
N THR A 130 -17.81 -7.52 7.93
CA THR A 130 -18.60 -6.88 8.99
C THR A 130 -17.90 -6.84 10.36
N PRO A 131 -17.26 -7.92 10.85
CA PRO A 131 -16.49 -7.86 12.09
C PRO A 131 -15.36 -6.84 12.10
N ALA A 132 -14.71 -6.58 10.97
CA ALA A 132 -13.62 -5.60 10.87
C ALA A 132 -14.11 -4.15 11.08
N LEU A 133 -15.41 -3.89 10.91
CA LEU A 133 -16.01 -2.57 11.15
C LEU A 133 -16.08 -2.21 12.64
N ALA A 134 -16.04 -3.19 13.54
CA ALA A 134 -16.03 -2.94 14.99
C ALA A 134 -14.83 -2.07 15.43
N ASP A 135 -13.72 -2.14 14.69
CA ASP A 135 -12.49 -1.40 14.93
C ASP A 135 -12.32 -0.15 14.05
N TYR A 136 -13.34 0.19 13.24
CA TYR A 136 -13.20 1.19 12.19
C TYR A 136 -12.79 2.57 12.72
N GLU A 137 -13.51 3.10 13.73
CA GLU A 137 -13.20 4.42 14.30
C GLU A 137 -11.78 4.46 14.88
N ARG A 138 -11.37 3.39 15.57
CA ARG A 138 -10.01 3.24 16.11
C ARG A 138 -8.96 3.25 15.01
N ARG A 139 -9.20 2.56 13.89
CA ARG A 139 -8.32 2.58 12.70
C ARG A 139 -8.23 3.99 12.11
N ILE A 140 -9.35 4.70 11.97
CA ILE A 140 -9.36 6.08 11.46
C ILE A 140 -8.59 7.02 12.39
N HIS A 141 -8.78 6.91 13.71
CA HIS A 141 -8.01 7.69 14.67
C HIS A 141 -6.52 7.42 14.53
N ARG A 142 -6.12 6.14 14.41
CA ARG A 142 -4.73 5.77 14.24
C ARG A 142 -4.13 6.27 12.92
N PHE A 143 -4.87 6.26 11.81
CA PHE A 143 -4.42 6.90 10.57
C PHE A 143 -4.20 8.39 10.73
N ARG A 144 -5.06 9.10 11.48
CA ARG A 144 -4.86 10.54 11.76
C ARG A 144 -3.58 10.79 12.56
N GLN A 145 -3.28 9.95 13.55
CA GLN A 145 -2.01 9.99 14.30
C GLN A 145 -0.82 9.72 13.37
N LEU A 146 -0.90 8.68 12.54
CA LEU A 146 0.14 8.37 11.56
C LEU A 146 0.40 9.55 10.62
N LEU A 147 -0.66 10.18 10.08
CA LEU A 147 -0.56 11.33 9.19
C LEU A 147 0.05 12.55 9.89
N SER A 148 -0.16 12.75 11.19
CA SER A 148 0.43 13.88 11.93
C SER A 148 1.94 13.74 12.11
N ASN A 149 2.54 12.60 11.75
CA ASN A 149 3.99 12.42 11.74
C ASN A 149 4.64 13.05 10.50
N LEU A 150 3.86 13.33 9.45
CA LEU A 150 4.33 13.76 8.13
C LEU A 150 4.20 15.28 7.96
N GLN A 151 4.93 15.82 6.99
CA GLN A 151 4.76 17.19 6.55
C GLN A 151 3.33 17.41 6.05
N PRO A 152 2.75 18.61 6.24
CA PRO A 152 1.35 18.87 5.89
C PRO A 152 0.97 18.50 4.46
N GLU A 153 1.87 18.76 3.50
CA GLU A 153 1.62 18.42 2.09
C GLU A 153 1.57 16.91 1.86
N THR A 154 2.56 16.16 2.36
CA THR A 154 2.62 14.70 2.27
C THR A 154 1.42 14.07 2.97
N ALA A 155 1.09 14.53 4.18
CA ALA A 155 -0.09 14.07 4.91
C ALA A 155 -1.37 14.25 4.09
N GLN A 156 -1.56 15.40 3.47
CA GLN A 156 -2.75 15.69 2.66
C GLN A 156 -2.82 14.81 1.40
N ARG A 157 -1.68 14.53 0.77
CA ARG A 157 -1.60 13.66 -0.42
C ARG A 157 -2.00 12.23 -0.09
N LEU A 158 -1.40 11.65 0.95
CA LEU A 158 -1.72 10.30 1.43
C LEU A 158 -3.17 10.20 1.91
N ALA A 159 -3.67 11.24 2.59
CA ALA A 159 -5.03 11.25 3.14
C ALA A 159 -6.11 11.20 2.07
N PHE A 160 -5.97 11.98 0.97
CA PHE A 160 -7.01 11.99 -0.06
C PHE A 160 -6.55 12.42 -1.46
N LYS A 161 -5.61 13.36 -1.64
CA LYS A 161 -5.36 13.91 -2.99
C LYS A 161 -4.88 12.85 -3.99
N ASN A 162 -4.09 11.88 -3.54
CA ASN A 162 -3.63 10.79 -4.42
C ASN A 162 -4.81 9.91 -4.85
N ALA A 163 -5.75 9.62 -3.93
CA ALA A 163 -6.97 8.89 -4.26
C ALA A 163 -7.85 9.69 -5.24
N GLU A 164 -8.03 10.99 -5.00
CA GLU A 164 -8.79 11.85 -5.91
C GLU A 164 -8.19 11.84 -7.32
N GLY A 165 -6.87 11.98 -7.46
CA GLY A 165 -6.20 11.96 -8.76
C GLY A 165 -6.18 10.59 -9.45
N LEU A 166 -6.32 9.50 -8.70
CA LEU A 166 -6.34 8.14 -9.24
C LEU A 166 -7.74 7.66 -9.64
N PHE A 167 -8.77 8.04 -8.88
CA PHE A 167 -10.11 7.48 -9.01
C PHE A 167 -11.16 8.45 -9.54
N ARG A 168 -10.95 9.78 -9.45
CA ARG A 168 -11.87 10.71 -10.12
C ARG A 168 -11.58 10.72 -11.61
N ARG A 169 -12.65 10.54 -12.39
CA ARG A 169 -12.69 10.70 -13.84
C ARG A 169 -13.23 12.07 -14.18
#